data_AF-A0A5R9IPJ4-F1
#
_entry.id   AF-A0A5R9IPJ4-F1
#
_cell.length_a   1.000
_cell.length_b   1.000
_cell.length_c   1.000
_cell.angle_alpha   90.00
_cell.angle_beta   90.00
_cell.angle_gamma   90.00
#
_symmetry.space_group_name_H-M   'P 1'
#
loop_
_entity.id
_entity.type
_entity.pdbx_description
1 polymer ?
#
loop_
_entity_poly.entity_id
_entity_poly.type
_entity_poly.pdbx_seq_one_letter_code
_entity_poly.pdbx_strand_id
1 'polypeptide(L)'
;MKELLVKPVRYAVPALDKALDVLEFLASQTRPLTQAEIAQGLGRSANEIYRILVNLEGRGYLIREEASAGYRISLKLYNLSHGIEPIALIRQVALPHMEDLAVKLGVSCYLSILYQSQTMVLIHANSPSPVSLNVREGSLFSTLNSVPGNVLLAHSNEDVKAMILAREASYETYTDKQKNSLNKRWQTIAETGIYSASSELADGVYEYSAIVGAVADKVIAALTIPSLSTTLIKNLDKDSVEAQVKQTAGKIAAQLSKA
;
A
#
# COMPACT_ATOMS: atom_id res chain seq x y z
N MET A 1 2.28 13.43 -6.54
CA MET A 1 1.24 12.48 -6.10
C MET A 1 0.21 12.45 -7.22
N LYS A 2 0.13 11.38 -8.02
CA LYS A 2 -0.85 11.29 -9.11
C LYS A 2 -2.23 11.35 -8.46
N GLU A 3 -3.06 12.30 -8.91
CA GLU A 3 -4.45 12.43 -8.48
C GLU A 3 -5.12 11.05 -8.58
N LEU A 4 -5.55 10.52 -7.43
CA LEU A 4 -6.59 9.50 -7.41
C LEU A 4 -7.75 10.11 -8.18
N LEU A 5 -8.08 9.55 -9.35
CA LEU A 5 -9.23 10.00 -10.13
C LEU A 5 -10.50 9.64 -9.35
N VAL A 6 -10.88 10.56 -8.45
CA VAL A 6 -12.15 10.57 -7.74
C VAL A 6 -13.24 10.52 -8.80
N LYS A 7 -14.14 9.53 -8.71
CA LYS A 7 -15.33 9.50 -9.58
C LYS A 7 -16.01 10.87 -9.50
N PRO A 8 -16.39 11.51 -10.62
CA PRO A 8 -17.00 12.82 -10.59
C PRO A 8 -18.24 12.78 -9.68
N VAL A 9 -18.19 13.53 -8.58
CA VAL A 9 -19.24 13.54 -7.58
C VAL A 9 -20.44 14.25 -8.18
N ARG A 10 -21.50 13.49 -8.52
CA ARG A 10 -22.75 14.03 -9.10
C ARG A 10 -23.44 15.07 -8.19
N TYR A 11 -23.11 15.06 -6.89
CA TYR A 11 -23.52 16.03 -5.87
C TYR A 11 -22.31 16.42 -5.00
N ALA A 12 -21.45 17.31 -5.51
CA ALA A 12 -20.29 17.78 -4.76
C ALA A 12 -20.72 18.54 -3.49
N VAL A 13 -20.07 18.24 -2.36
CA VAL A 13 -20.25 18.98 -1.10
C VAL A 13 -18.92 19.67 -0.81
N PRO A 14 -18.69 20.91 -1.29
CA PRO A 14 -17.36 21.52 -1.27
C PRO A 14 -16.74 21.66 0.13
N ALA A 15 -17.57 21.73 1.18
CA ALA A 15 -17.10 21.76 2.55
C ALA A 15 -16.52 20.41 3.02
N LEU A 16 -17.04 19.29 2.50
CA LEU A 16 -16.52 17.96 2.79
C LEU A 16 -15.15 17.77 2.14
N ASP A 17 -15.01 18.14 0.86
CA ASP A 17 -13.73 18.05 0.15
C ASP A 17 -12.65 18.87 0.88
N LYS A 18 -12.98 20.11 1.28
CA LYS A 18 -12.10 20.95 2.11
C LYS A 18 -11.69 20.29 3.43
N ALA A 19 -12.60 19.57 4.08
CA ALA A 19 -12.30 18.87 5.32
C ALA A 19 -11.36 17.69 5.11
N LEU A 20 -11.55 16.93 4.03
CA LEU A 20 -10.67 15.83 3.66
C LEU A 20 -9.27 16.34 3.27
N ASP A 21 -9.19 17.40 2.45
CA ASP A 21 -7.92 18.05 2.09
C ASP A 21 -7.12 18.48 3.33
N VAL A 22 -7.79 19.08 4.33
CA VAL A 22 -7.14 19.49 5.58
C VAL A 22 -6.58 18.29 6.34
N LEU A 23 -7.35 17.20 6.44
CA LEU A 23 -6.88 15.98 7.10
C LEU A 23 -5.70 15.37 6.34
N GLU A 24 -5.77 15.22 5.02
CA GLU A 24 -4.69 14.64 4.23
C GLU A 24 -3.42 15.50 4.26
N PHE A 25 -3.58 16.82 4.17
CA PHE A 25 -2.45 17.75 4.27
C PHE A 25 -1.78 17.67 5.63
N LEU A 26 -2.52 17.78 6.73
CA LEU A 26 -1.97 17.69 8.08
C LEU A 26 -1.36 16.31 8.40
N ALA A 27 -1.85 15.22 7.78
CA ALA A 27 -1.31 13.87 7.97
C ALA A 27 0.12 13.73 7.43
N SER A 28 0.48 14.55 6.43
CA SER A 28 1.83 14.58 5.85
C SER A 28 2.81 15.49 6.60
N GLN A 29 2.36 16.20 7.62
CA GLN A 29 3.18 17.15 8.37
C GLN A 29 3.80 16.51 9.60
N THR A 30 5.06 16.85 9.89
CA THR A 30 5.78 16.36 11.07
C THR A 30 5.63 17.28 12.29
N ARG A 31 5.00 18.44 12.11
CA ARG A 31 4.75 19.41 13.18
C ARG A 31 3.32 19.99 13.08
N PRO A 32 2.79 20.53 14.20
CA PRO A 32 1.58 21.33 14.17
C PRO A 32 1.73 22.55 13.25
N LEU A 33 0.67 22.88 12.52
CA LEU A 33 0.62 24.04 11.63
C LEU A 33 -0.48 25.01 12.07
N THR A 34 -0.18 26.31 12.03
CA THR A 34 -1.16 27.36 12.25
C THR A 34 -2.20 27.38 11.13
N GLN A 35 -3.34 28.02 11.37
CA GLN A 35 -4.37 28.22 10.34
C GLN A 35 -3.78 28.88 9.07
N ALA A 36 -2.94 29.90 9.20
CA ALA A 36 -2.36 30.58 8.03
C ALA A 36 -1.49 29.65 7.18
N GLU A 37 -0.66 28.81 7.83
CA GLU A 37 0.19 27.83 7.15
C GLU A 37 -0.65 26.75 6.44
N ILE A 38 -1.74 26.30 7.05
CA ILE A 38 -2.66 25.32 6.45
C ILE A 38 -3.35 25.92 5.21
N ALA A 39 -3.83 27.17 5.31
CA ALA A 39 -4.45 27.88 4.19
C ALA A 39 -3.47 28.01 3.02
N GLN A 40 -2.25 28.45 3.32
CA GLN A 40 -1.19 28.58 2.33
C GLN A 40 -0.84 27.23 1.68
N GLY A 41 -0.67 26.17 2.48
CA GLY A 41 -0.33 24.83 1.99
C GLY A 41 -1.39 24.21 1.09
N LEU A 42 -2.67 24.58 1.29
CA LEU A 42 -3.79 24.11 0.48
C LEU A 42 -4.18 25.06 -0.66
N GLY A 43 -3.51 26.21 -0.80
CA GLY A 43 -3.89 27.24 -1.77
C GLY A 43 -5.31 27.81 -1.54
N ARG A 44 -5.73 27.93 -0.28
CA ARG A 44 -7.06 28.41 0.14
C ARG A 44 -6.94 29.65 1.02
N SER A 45 -8.03 30.38 1.24
CA SER A 45 -8.03 31.51 2.18
C SER A 45 -8.17 31.04 3.63
N ALA A 46 -7.60 31.79 4.58
CA ALA A 46 -7.72 31.50 6.00
C ALA A 46 -9.19 31.43 6.48
N ASN A 47 -10.07 32.27 5.91
CA ASN A 47 -11.48 32.30 6.27
C ASN A 47 -12.22 31.03 5.80
N GLU A 48 -11.84 30.48 4.65
CA GLU A 48 -12.44 29.25 4.12
C GLU A 48 -12.14 28.01 4.96
N ILE A 49 -10.94 27.93 5.54
CA ILE A 49 -10.53 26.77 6.33
C ILE A 49 -10.88 26.91 7.82
N TYR A 50 -11.13 28.13 8.33
CA TYR A 50 -11.40 28.35 9.75
C TYR A 50 -12.54 27.47 10.26
N ARG A 51 -13.69 27.51 9.58
CA ARG A 51 -14.88 26.72 9.96
C ARG A 51 -14.62 25.22 9.85
N ILE A 52 -13.73 24.81 8.95
CA ILE A 52 -13.33 23.40 8.80
C ILE A 52 -12.49 22.95 9.99
N LEU A 53 -11.47 23.73 10.37
CA LEU A 53 -10.59 23.43 11.50
C LEU A 53 -11.35 23.33 12.81
N VAL A 54 -12.22 24.31 13.10
CA VAL A 54 -13.05 24.31 14.31
C VAL A 54 -13.96 23.08 14.37
N ASN A 55 -14.57 22.68 13.25
CA ASN A 55 -15.44 21.50 13.22
C ASN A 55 -14.64 20.19 13.38
N LEU A 56 -13.48 20.08 12.73
CA LEU A 56 -12.63 18.90 12.85
C LEU A 56 -12.06 18.77 14.27
N GLU A 57 -11.66 19.87 14.89
CA GLU A 57 -11.26 19.94 16.31
C GLU A 57 -12.42 19.55 17.24
N GLY A 58 -13.61 20.16 17.07
CA GLY A 58 -14.79 19.86 17.88
C GLY A 58 -15.27 18.40 17.75
N ARG A 59 -15.00 17.76 16.62
CA ARG A 59 -15.24 16.33 16.40
C ARG A 59 -14.06 15.46 16.86
N GLY A 60 -13.00 16.04 17.38
CA GLY A 60 -11.81 15.34 17.87
C GLY A 60 -10.96 14.68 16.78
N TYR A 61 -11.03 15.15 15.54
CA TYR A 61 -10.09 14.73 14.49
C TYR A 61 -8.77 15.49 14.58
N LEU A 62 -8.81 16.76 15.00
CA LEU A 62 -7.64 17.60 15.22
C LEU A 62 -7.44 17.89 16.70
N ILE A 63 -6.18 18.10 17.08
CA ILE A 63 -5.78 18.68 18.36
C ILE A 63 -5.20 20.05 18.05
N ARG A 64 -5.67 21.07 18.75
CA ARG A 64 -5.07 22.40 18.73
C ARG A 64 -4.13 22.55 19.91
N GLU A 65 -2.89 22.93 19.64
CA GLU A 65 -1.88 23.17 20.66
C GLU A 65 -1.95 24.62 21.12
N GLU A 66 -2.08 24.84 22.43
CA GLU A 66 -2.23 26.19 22.99
C GLU A 66 -0.98 27.06 22.77
N ALA A 67 0.21 26.48 22.90
CA ALA A 67 1.47 27.22 22.81
C ALA A 67 1.79 27.75 21.40
N SER A 68 1.47 26.98 20.37
CA SER A 68 1.75 27.32 18.96
C SER A 68 0.53 27.84 18.21
N ALA A 69 -0.66 27.73 18.81
CA ALA A 69 -1.95 27.83 18.12
C ALA A 69 -2.03 26.92 16.87
N GLY A 70 -1.20 25.88 16.80
CA GLY A 70 -1.10 24.97 15.67
C GLY A 70 -2.09 23.81 15.79
N TYR A 71 -2.54 23.32 14.66
CA TYR A 71 -3.36 22.12 14.54
C TYR A 71 -2.51 20.94 14.11
N ARG A 72 -2.78 19.77 14.69
CA ARG A 72 -2.27 18.48 14.24
C ARG A 72 -3.35 17.42 14.29
N ILE A 73 -3.15 16.31 13.57
CA ILE A 73 -4.05 15.17 13.62
C ILE A 73 -4.00 14.49 14.99
N SER A 74 -5.19 14.15 15.49
CA SER A 74 -5.36 13.30 16.67
C SER A 74 -5.24 11.81 16.32
N LEU A 75 -5.19 10.94 17.34
CA LEU A 75 -5.25 9.49 17.13
C LEU A 75 -6.64 8.96 16.70
N LYS A 76 -7.63 9.83 16.47
CA LYS A 76 -8.98 9.39 16.12
C LYS A 76 -9.02 8.60 14.81
N LEU A 77 -8.31 9.05 13.77
CA LEU A 77 -8.24 8.32 12.49
C LEU A 77 -7.57 6.95 12.65
N TYR A 78 -6.54 6.87 13.49
CA TYR A 78 -5.90 5.60 13.85
C TYR A 78 -6.87 4.67 14.56
N ASN A 79 -7.62 5.15 15.56
CA ASN A 79 -8.62 4.33 16.26
C ASN A 79 -9.71 3.83 15.30
N LEU A 80 -10.18 4.68 14.37
CA LEU A 80 -11.18 4.29 13.39
C LEU A 80 -10.68 3.22 12.40
N SER A 81 -9.39 3.27 12.01
CA SER A 81 -8.84 2.27 11.10
C SER A 81 -8.71 0.87 11.73
N HIS A 82 -8.58 0.79 13.05
CA HIS A 82 -8.51 -0.49 13.77
C HIS A 82 -9.84 -1.25 13.77
N GLY A 83 -10.97 -0.56 13.57
CA GLY A 83 -12.28 -1.19 13.43
C GLY A 83 -12.51 -1.90 12.09
N ILE A 84 -11.55 -1.85 11.16
CA ILE A 84 -11.67 -2.53 9.85
C ILE A 84 -11.28 -4.01 10.05
N GLU A 85 -12.26 -4.83 10.45
CA GLU A 85 -12.05 -6.23 10.88
C GLU A 85 -11.15 -7.06 9.94
N PRO A 86 -11.32 -7.06 8.60
CA PRO A 86 -10.48 -7.88 7.73
C PRO A 86 -9.00 -7.48 7.79
N ILE A 87 -8.72 -6.18 7.93
CA ILE A 87 -7.36 -5.65 7.96
C ILE A 87 -6.68 -5.94 9.31
N ALA A 88 -7.43 -5.80 10.40
CA ALA A 88 -6.94 -6.13 11.74
C ALA A 88 -6.55 -7.61 11.83
N LEU A 89 -7.40 -8.50 11.31
CA LEU A 89 -7.13 -9.93 11.26
C LEU A 89 -5.90 -10.26 10.41
N ILE A 90 -5.81 -9.70 9.19
CA ILE A 90 -4.64 -9.88 8.31
C ILE A 90 -3.36 -9.44 9.03
N ARG A 91 -3.37 -8.29 9.70
CA ARG A 91 -2.21 -7.80 10.45
C ARG A 91 -1.82 -8.73 11.58
N GLN A 92 -2.78 -9.14 12.40
CA GLN A 92 -2.53 -10.03 13.53
C GLN A 92 -1.92 -11.36 13.10
N VAL A 93 -2.36 -11.92 11.97
CA VAL A 93 -1.85 -13.20 11.48
C VAL A 93 -0.54 -13.03 10.71
N ALA A 94 -0.44 -12.06 9.79
CA ALA A 94 0.68 -11.96 8.87
C ALA A 94 1.97 -11.43 9.53
N LEU A 95 1.85 -10.43 10.41
CA LEU A 95 3.02 -9.71 10.92
C LEU A 95 4.05 -10.62 11.62
N PRO A 96 3.68 -11.56 12.51
CA PRO A 96 4.67 -12.46 13.13
C PRO A 96 5.45 -13.31 12.12
N HIS A 97 4.77 -13.87 11.10
CA HIS A 97 5.43 -14.64 10.05
C HIS A 97 6.36 -13.78 9.18
N MET A 98 5.98 -12.52 8.94
CA MET A 98 6.79 -11.56 8.20
C MET A 98 8.03 -11.13 8.98
N GLU A 99 7.92 -10.90 10.29
CA GLU A 99 9.06 -10.59 11.17
C GLU A 99 10.05 -11.75 11.24
N ASP A 100 9.56 -12.98 11.39
CA ASP A 100 10.41 -14.18 11.35
C ASP A 100 11.15 -14.33 10.01
N LEU A 101 10.47 -14.09 8.89
CA LEU A 101 11.07 -14.12 7.56
C LEU A 101 12.13 -13.02 7.41
N ALA A 102 11.84 -11.81 7.88
CA ALA A 102 12.74 -10.67 7.81
C ALA A 102 14.02 -10.90 8.61
N VAL A 103 13.89 -11.45 9.83
CA VAL A 103 15.04 -11.85 10.66
C VAL A 103 15.85 -12.95 10.00
N LYS A 104 15.18 -13.99 9.49
CA LYS A 104 15.83 -15.15 8.87
C LYS A 104 16.66 -14.79 7.64
N LEU A 105 16.15 -13.90 6.79
CA LEU A 105 16.80 -13.50 5.54
C LEU A 105 17.64 -12.22 5.67
N GLY A 106 17.53 -11.50 6.79
CA GLY A 106 18.23 -10.23 7.00
C GLY A 106 17.72 -9.11 6.09
N VAL A 107 16.51 -9.20 5.55
CA VAL A 107 15.89 -8.23 4.62
C VAL A 107 14.51 -7.84 5.13
N SER A 108 13.99 -6.71 4.66
CA SER A 108 12.61 -6.32 4.96
C SER A 108 11.65 -7.09 4.06
N CYS A 109 10.38 -7.13 4.46
CA CYS A 109 9.31 -7.60 3.60
C CYS A 109 8.05 -6.79 3.84
N TYR A 110 7.14 -6.81 2.88
CA TYR A 110 5.87 -6.10 2.98
C TYR A 110 4.73 -6.92 2.41
N LEU A 111 3.54 -6.72 2.97
CA LEU A 111 2.29 -7.30 2.48
C LEU A 111 1.50 -6.23 1.74
N SER A 112 0.95 -6.57 0.58
CA SER A 112 0.17 -5.65 -0.26
C SER A 112 -1.15 -6.24 -0.71
N ILE A 113 -2.12 -5.37 -0.99
CA ILE A 113 -3.47 -5.72 -1.47
C ILE A 113 -3.88 -4.84 -2.64
N LEU A 114 -4.93 -5.24 -3.35
CA LEU A 114 -5.60 -4.35 -4.31
C LEU A 114 -6.46 -3.33 -3.57
N TYR A 115 -6.23 -2.05 -3.86
CA TYR A 115 -7.01 -0.94 -3.33
C TYR A 115 -7.22 0.10 -4.43
N GLN A 116 -8.48 0.36 -4.79
CA GLN A 116 -8.86 1.36 -5.79
C GLN A 116 -8.07 1.27 -7.12
N SER A 117 -7.90 0.05 -7.64
CA SER A 117 -7.11 -0.24 -8.85
C SER A 117 -5.60 0.04 -8.76
N GLN A 118 -5.09 0.15 -7.55
CA GLN A 118 -3.66 0.25 -7.25
C GLN A 118 -3.25 -0.87 -6.30
N THR A 119 -1.96 -1.13 -6.23
CA THR A 119 -1.37 -2.02 -5.23
C THR A 119 -1.01 -1.19 -4.01
N MET A 120 -1.64 -1.46 -2.87
CA MET A 120 -1.39 -0.76 -1.61
C MET A 120 -0.59 -1.62 -0.64
N VAL A 121 0.45 -1.04 -0.03
CA VAL A 121 1.18 -1.69 1.06
C VAL A 121 0.38 -1.60 2.34
N LEU A 122 0.05 -2.75 2.92
CA LEU A 122 -0.76 -2.86 4.12
C LEU A 122 0.07 -3.02 5.39
N ILE A 123 1.14 -3.83 5.31
CA ILE A 123 1.99 -4.19 6.45
C ILE A 123 3.44 -4.15 6.00
N HIS A 124 4.33 -3.64 6.83
CA HIS A 124 5.78 -3.69 6.62
C HIS A 124 6.49 -4.33 7.82
N ALA A 125 7.35 -5.32 7.57
CA ALA A 125 8.26 -5.87 8.56
C ALA A 125 9.69 -5.38 8.31
N ASN A 126 10.33 -4.87 9.36
CA ASN A 126 11.65 -4.26 9.26
C ASN A 126 12.75 -5.33 9.13
N SER A 127 13.79 -4.99 8.36
CA SER A 127 15.03 -5.77 8.35
C SER A 127 15.82 -5.52 9.65
N PRO A 128 16.51 -6.53 10.20
CA PRO A 128 17.52 -6.31 11.24
C PRO A 128 18.85 -5.73 10.70
N SER A 129 19.02 -5.63 9.37
CA SER A 129 20.23 -5.12 8.72
C SER A 129 20.39 -3.61 8.93
N PRO A 130 21.63 -3.11 9.11
CA PRO A 130 21.90 -1.67 9.19
C PRO A 130 21.57 -0.92 7.89
N VAL A 131 21.51 -1.64 6.76
CA VAL A 131 21.09 -1.11 5.46
C VAL A 131 19.94 -1.96 4.95
N SER A 132 18.78 -1.34 4.73
CA SER A 132 17.58 -2.01 4.25
C SER A 132 16.67 -1.08 3.47
N LEU A 133 15.79 -1.66 2.65
CA LEU A 133 14.73 -0.93 1.96
C LEU A 133 13.51 -0.83 2.87
N ASN A 134 12.94 0.37 2.96
CA ASN A 134 11.68 0.59 3.66
C ASN A 134 10.60 0.98 2.64
N VAL A 135 9.59 0.13 2.51
CA VAL A 135 8.40 0.44 1.71
C VAL A 135 7.28 0.82 2.67
N ARG A 136 6.85 2.08 2.65
CA ARG A 136 5.94 2.65 3.65
C ARG A 136 4.54 2.04 3.54
N GLU A 137 3.96 1.67 4.68
CA GLU A 137 2.52 1.33 4.75
C GLU A 137 1.67 2.48 4.21
N GLY A 138 0.60 2.15 3.48
CA GLY A 138 -0.26 3.10 2.77
C GLY A 138 0.29 3.56 1.41
N SER A 139 1.51 3.18 1.03
CA SER A 139 2.05 3.50 -0.30
C SER A 139 1.26 2.81 -1.41
N LEU A 140 1.01 3.53 -2.50
CA LEU A 140 0.25 3.07 -3.67
C LEU A 140 1.16 2.95 -4.90
N PHE A 141 1.08 1.82 -5.59
CA PHE A 141 1.83 1.53 -6.81
C PHE A 141 0.89 1.13 -7.95
N SER A 142 1.36 1.31 -9.20
CA SER A 142 0.65 0.76 -10.37
C SER A 142 0.51 -0.75 -10.21
N THR A 143 -0.70 -1.26 -10.38
CA THR A 143 -0.94 -2.70 -10.29
C THR A 143 -0.36 -3.42 -11.50
N LEU A 144 -0.41 -2.79 -12.69
CA LEU A 144 0.14 -3.39 -13.90
C LEU A 144 1.68 -3.48 -13.89
N ASN A 145 2.35 -2.47 -13.34
CA ASN A 145 3.80 -2.34 -13.44
C ASN A 145 4.56 -2.85 -12.20
N SER A 146 3.89 -3.02 -11.05
CA SER A 146 4.55 -3.56 -9.85
C SER A 146 4.58 -5.09 -9.84
N VAL A 147 5.65 -5.65 -9.26
CA VAL A 147 5.78 -7.10 -9.05
C VAL A 147 4.62 -7.66 -8.21
N PRO A 148 4.29 -7.12 -7.01
CA PRO A 148 3.11 -7.56 -6.27
C PRO A 148 1.80 -7.34 -7.03
N GLY A 149 1.68 -6.26 -7.80
CA GLY A 149 0.47 -6.01 -8.59
C GLY A 149 0.20 -7.08 -9.66
N ASN A 150 1.24 -7.60 -10.30
CA ASN A 150 1.12 -8.72 -11.24
C ASN A 150 0.70 -10.02 -10.53
N VAL A 151 1.18 -10.27 -9.31
CA VAL A 151 0.71 -11.41 -8.48
C VAL A 151 -0.77 -11.27 -8.15
N LEU A 152 -1.20 -10.08 -7.74
CA LEU A 152 -2.59 -9.79 -7.41
C LEU A 152 -3.51 -9.90 -8.64
N LEU A 153 -3.10 -9.37 -9.80
CA LEU A 153 -3.88 -9.45 -11.05
C LEU A 153 -4.00 -10.87 -11.59
N ALA A 154 -2.93 -11.67 -11.50
CA ALA A 154 -2.95 -13.07 -11.93
C ALA A 154 -3.97 -13.92 -11.16
N HIS A 155 -4.25 -13.57 -9.90
CA HIS A 155 -5.21 -14.27 -9.03
C HIS A 155 -6.56 -13.55 -8.93
N SER A 156 -6.73 -12.42 -9.62
CA SER A 156 -8.01 -11.69 -9.66
C SER A 156 -8.94 -12.29 -10.70
N ASN A 157 -10.26 -12.16 -10.48
CA ASN A 157 -11.24 -12.48 -11.51
C ASN A 157 -11.14 -11.52 -12.71
N GLU A 158 -11.74 -11.92 -13.83
CA GLU A 158 -11.65 -11.16 -15.08
C GLU A 158 -12.29 -9.78 -15.00
N ASP A 159 -13.37 -9.60 -14.20
CA ASP A 159 -14.02 -8.30 -14.03
C ASP A 159 -13.12 -7.29 -13.30
N VAL A 160 -12.47 -7.72 -12.22
CA VAL A 160 -11.50 -6.91 -11.47
C VAL A 160 -10.31 -6.57 -12.34
N LYS A 161 -9.79 -7.56 -13.07
CA LYS A 161 -8.66 -7.38 -13.99
C LYS A 161 -9.01 -6.36 -15.08
N ALA A 162 -10.16 -6.51 -15.75
CA ALA A 162 -10.64 -5.58 -16.75
C ALA A 162 -10.83 -4.15 -16.21
N MET A 163 -11.41 -4.02 -15.00
CA MET A 163 -11.58 -2.72 -14.34
C MET A 163 -10.24 -2.02 -14.07
N ILE A 164 -9.24 -2.77 -13.61
CA ILE A 164 -7.90 -2.23 -13.32
C ILE A 164 -7.21 -1.81 -14.62
N LEU A 165 -7.23 -2.68 -15.63
CA LEU A 165 -6.58 -2.41 -16.92
C LEU A 165 -7.21 -1.22 -17.65
N ALA A 166 -8.53 -1.02 -17.53
CA ALA A 166 -9.22 0.14 -18.08
C ALA A 166 -8.80 1.48 -17.43
N ARG A 167 -8.09 1.45 -16.29
CA ARG A 167 -7.57 2.65 -15.60
C ARG A 167 -6.06 2.84 -15.77
N GLU A 168 -5.37 1.86 -16.35
CA GLU A 168 -3.94 1.91 -16.58
C GLU A 168 -3.66 2.47 -17.98
N ALA A 169 -3.36 3.77 -18.05
CA ALA A 169 -3.12 4.46 -19.32
C ALA A 169 -2.01 3.81 -20.18
N SER A 170 -1.02 3.17 -19.53
CA SER A 170 0.03 2.44 -20.26
C SER A 170 -0.53 1.24 -21.01
N TYR A 171 -1.56 0.57 -20.49
CA TYR A 171 -2.15 -0.63 -21.08
C TYR A 171 -2.85 -0.34 -22.42
N GLU A 172 -3.44 0.85 -22.58
CA GLU A 172 -4.07 1.27 -23.83
C GLU A 172 -3.08 1.28 -25.00
N THR A 173 -1.82 1.61 -24.72
CA THR A 173 -0.75 1.71 -25.72
C THR A 173 -0.06 0.36 -26.02
N TYR A 174 -0.42 -0.71 -25.31
CA TYR A 174 0.21 -2.01 -25.51
C TYR A 174 -0.22 -2.64 -26.84
N THR A 175 0.77 -3.10 -27.60
CA THR A 175 0.58 -3.97 -28.77
C THR A 175 -0.01 -5.31 -28.37
N ASP A 176 -0.62 -6.03 -29.31
CA ASP A 176 -1.15 -7.39 -29.07
C ASP A 176 -0.05 -8.34 -28.58
N LYS A 177 1.19 -8.18 -29.05
CA LYS A 177 2.33 -8.96 -28.57
C LYS A 177 2.62 -8.71 -27.09
N GLN A 178 2.54 -7.46 -26.63
CA GLN A 178 2.73 -7.11 -25.21
C GLN A 178 1.58 -7.66 -24.36
N LYS A 179 0.33 -7.52 -24.81
CA LYS A 179 -0.84 -8.08 -24.12
C LYS A 179 -0.76 -9.61 -24.01
N ASN A 180 -0.36 -10.30 -25.08
CA ASN A 180 -0.16 -11.74 -25.07
C ASN A 180 0.98 -12.17 -24.13
N SER A 181 2.08 -11.43 -24.10
CA SER A 181 3.19 -11.68 -23.17
C SER A 181 2.75 -11.53 -21.71
N LEU A 182 1.97 -10.48 -21.42
CA LEU A 182 1.43 -10.21 -20.09
C LEU A 182 0.44 -11.31 -19.65
N ASN A 183 -0.46 -11.75 -20.53
CA ASN A 183 -1.38 -12.85 -20.23
C ASN A 183 -0.64 -14.16 -19.94
N LYS A 184 0.39 -14.50 -20.72
CA LYS A 184 1.24 -15.68 -20.45
C LYS A 184 1.93 -15.58 -19.10
N ARG A 185 2.46 -14.39 -18.76
CA ARG A 185 3.06 -14.15 -17.45
C ARG A 185 2.04 -14.41 -16.34
N TRP A 186 0.83 -13.85 -16.43
CA TRP A 186 -0.19 -14.08 -15.41
C TRP A 186 -0.63 -15.54 -15.30
N GLN A 187 -0.69 -16.29 -16.41
CA GLN A 187 -0.92 -17.73 -16.37
C GLN A 187 0.17 -18.45 -15.56
N THR A 188 1.45 -18.18 -15.84
CA THR A 188 2.56 -18.75 -15.07
C THR A 188 2.50 -18.35 -13.59
N ILE A 189 2.15 -17.10 -13.28
CA ILE A 189 2.03 -16.64 -11.90
C ILE A 189 0.86 -17.32 -11.19
N ALA A 190 -0.28 -17.49 -11.86
CA ALA A 190 -1.44 -18.20 -11.29
C ALA A 190 -1.13 -19.69 -11.03
N GLU A 191 -0.36 -20.33 -11.90
CA GLU A 191 0.07 -21.72 -11.73
C GLU A 191 1.12 -21.90 -10.62
N THR A 192 2.07 -20.97 -10.51
CA THR A 192 3.22 -21.10 -9.60
C THR A 192 3.04 -20.39 -8.26
N GLY A 193 2.13 -19.43 -8.16
CA GLY A 193 1.87 -18.61 -6.98
C GLY A 193 2.95 -17.58 -6.65
N ILE A 194 3.91 -17.33 -7.55
CA ILE A 194 5.03 -16.40 -7.33
C ILE A 194 5.36 -15.61 -8.60
N TYR A 195 5.85 -14.40 -8.41
CA TYR A 195 6.49 -13.61 -9.45
C TYR A 195 7.77 -12.97 -8.91
N SER A 196 8.85 -13.11 -9.67
CA SER A 196 10.15 -12.53 -9.34
C SER A 196 10.68 -11.72 -10.52
N ALA A 197 11.00 -10.45 -10.29
CA ALA A 197 11.45 -9.54 -11.34
C ALA A 197 12.21 -8.35 -10.77
N SER A 198 12.97 -7.67 -11.63
CA SER A 198 13.51 -6.36 -11.30
C SER A 198 12.38 -5.37 -11.02
N SER A 199 12.53 -4.55 -10.00
CA SER A 199 11.52 -3.56 -9.63
C SER A 199 11.49 -2.45 -10.67
N GLU A 200 10.29 -2.11 -11.14
CA GLU A 200 10.08 -0.88 -11.92
C GLU A 200 9.98 0.37 -11.02
N LEU A 201 9.95 0.18 -9.69
CA LEU A 201 9.82 1.27 -8.71
C LEU A 201 11.17 1.86 -8.29
N ALA A 202 12.24 1.05 -8.36
CA ALA A 202 13.58 1.45 -7.93
C ALA A 202 14.66 0.66 -8.68
N ASP A 203 15.58 1.39 -9.31
CA ASP A 203 16.72 0.80 -10.00
C ASP A 203 17.60 0.00 -9.02
N GLY A 204 18.08 -1.16 -9.47
CA GLY A 204 18.94 -2.03 -8.67
C GLY A 204 18.21 -2.87 -7.62
N VAL A 205 16.87 -2.80 -7.55
CA VAL A 205 16.04 -3.65 -6.67
C VAL A 205 15.47 -4.82 -7.46
N TYR A 206 15.55 -6.02 -6.90
CA TYR A 206 14.89 -7.22 -7.42
C TYR A 206 13.86 -7.70 -6.39
N GLU A 207 12.62 -7.92 -6.82
CA GLU A 207 11.52 -8.28 -5.92
C GLU A 207 11.09 -9.73 -6.12
N TYR A 208 10.74 -10.37 -5.01
CA TYR A 208 10.14 -11.72 -4.97
C TYR A 208 8.78 -11.60 -4.31
N SER A 209 7.70 -11.88 -5.03
CA SER A 209 6.34 -11.69 -4.52
C SER A 209 5.52 -12.96 -4.65
N ALA A 210 4.98 -13.47 -3.54
CA ALA A 210 4.12 -14.65 -3.54
C ALA A 210 2.71 -14.34 -3.06
N ILE A 211 1.75 -15.10 -3.59
CA ILE A 211 0.34 -15.02 -3.23
C ILE A 211 0.13 -15.54 -1.80
N VAL A 212 -0.52 -14.73 -0.95
CA VAL A 212 -1.03 -15.17 0.37
C VAL A 212 -2.43 -15.76 0.25
N GLY A 213 -3.07 -15.64 -0.91
CA GLY A 213 -4.37 -16.24 -1.21
C GLY A 213 -5.54 -15.34 -0.80
N ALA A 214 -6.75 -15.84 -1.03
CA ALA A 214 -7.97 -15.16 -0.64
C ALA A 214 -8.23 -15.36 0.86
N VAL A 215 -8.11 -14.27 1.62
CA VAL A 215 -8.50 -14.20 3.03
C VAL A 215 -10.02 -14.08 3.09
N ALA A 216 -10.69 -15.07 3.68
CA ALA A 216 -12.15 -15.10 3.86
C ALA A 216 -12.95 -14.76 2.58
N ASP A 217 -12.51 -15.25 1.41
CA ASP A 217 -13.08 -14.99 0.07
C ASP A 217 -13.16 -13.51 -0.36
N LYS A 218 -12.49 -12.58 0.34
CA LYS A 218 -12.68 -11.14 0.12
C LYS A 218 -11.42 -10.33 -0.15
N VAL A 219 -10.27 -10.74 0.39
CA VAL A 219 -9.02 -9.96 0.23
C VAL A 219 -7.92 -10.87 -0.27
N ILE A 220 -7.40 -10.56 -1.45
CA ILE A 220 -6.20 -11.17 -2.01
C ILE A 220 -5.01 -10.32 -1.59
N ALA A 221 -4.00 -10.95 -0.99
CA ALA A 221 -2.77 -10.28 -0.59
C ALA A 221 -1.53 -10.94 -1.22
N ALA A 222 -0.47 -10.15 -1.37
CA ALA A 222 0.83 -10.60 -1.86
C ALA A 222 1.93 -10.19 -0.87
N LEU A 223 2.76 -11.17 -0.49
CA LEU A 223 3.94 -10.99 0.36
C LEU A 223 5.15 -10.78 -0.53
N THR A 224 5.86 -9.67 -0.35
CA THR A 224 6.98 -9.27 -1.20
C THR A 224 8.25 -9.01 -0.40
N ILE A 225 9.38 -9.53 -0.89
CA ILE A 225 10.72 -9.14 -0.46
C ILE A 225 11.34 -8.25 -1.53
N PRO A 226 11.61 -6.97 -1.23
CA PRO A 226 12.47 -6.14 -2.06
C PRO A 226 13.94 -6.39 -1.69
N SER A 227 14.67 -7.02 -2.60
CA SER A 227 16.09 -7.32 -2.43
C SER A 227 16.96 -6.24 -3.08
N LEU A 228 17.88 -5.68 -2.29
CA LEU A 228 18.93 -4.78 -2.76
C LEU A 228 20.28 -5.50 -2.66
N SER A 229 21.02 -5.53 -3.76
CA SER A 229 22.39 -6.04 -3.75
C SER A 229 23.29 -5.10 -2.93
N THR A 230 23.80 -5.58 -1.80
CA THR A 230 24.75 -4.83 -0.97
C THR A 230 25.92 -5.73 -0.59
N THR A 231 27.05 -5.15 -0.22
CA THR A 231 28.21 -5.91 0.31
C THR A 231 27.96 -6.50 1.69
N LEU A 232 26.93 -6.02 2.40
CA LEU A 232 26.59 -6.40 3.77
C LEU A 232 25.60 -7.57 3.83
N ILE A 233 24.73 -7.67 2.83
CA ILE A 233 23.78 -8.78 2.68
C ILE A 233 24.48 -9.83 1.81
N LYS A 234 24.80 -11.00 2.38
CA LYS A 234 25.32 -12.14 1.61
C LYS A 234 24.42 -12.36 0.40
N ASN A 235 25.01 -12.61 -0.78
CA ASN A 235 24.26 -12.94 -2.00
C ASN A 235 23.18 -13.97 -1.65
N LEU A 236 21.94 -13.49 -1.55
CA LEU A 236 20.82 -14.35 -1.26
C LEU A 236 20.62 -15.22 -2.49
N ASP A 237 20.69 -16.52 -2.28
CA ASP A 237 20.36 -17.47 -3.34
C ASP A 237 18.90 -17.26 -3.76
N LYS A 238 18.68 -17.01 -5.05
CA LYS A 238 17.37 -16.59 -5.57
C LYS A 238 16.32 -17.66 -5.31
N ASP A 239 16.65 -18.91 -5.57
CA ASP A 239 15.74 -20.05 -5.41
C ASP A 239 15.37 -20.25 -3.93
N SER A 240 16.34 -20.06 -3.02
CA SER A 240 16.09 -20.06 -1.58
C SER A 240 15.15 -18.93 -1.15
N VAL A 241 15.32 -17.70 -1.65
CA VAL A 241 14.41 -16.58 -1.33
C VAL A 241 13.00 -16.87 -1.83
N GLU A 242 12.86 -17.31 -3.08
CA GLU A 242 11.56 -17.69 -3.65
C GLU A 242 10.85 -18.76 -2.81
N ALA A 243 11.58 -19.81 -2.42
CA ALA A 243 11.04 -20.88 -1.58
C ALA A 243 10.58 -20.36 -0.21
N GLN A 244 11.37 -19.49 0.43
CA GLN A 244 11.04 -18.92 1.74
C GLN A 244 9.84 -17.96 1.68
N VAL A 245 9.75 -17.13 0.63
CA VAL A 245 8.60 -16.22 0.44
C VAL A 245 7.33 -17.02 0.19
N LYS A 246 7.36 -18.04 -0.70
CA LYS A 246 6.22 -18.93 -0.94
C LYS A 246 5.80 -19.68 0.32
N GLN A 247 6.76 -20.25 1.05
CA GLN A 247 6.48 -20.99 2.27
C GLN A 247 5.81 -20.09 3.32
N THR A 248 6.32 -18.87 3.48
CA THR A 248 5.79 -17.90 4.45
C THR A 248 4.39 -17.44 4.04
N ALA A 249 4.20 -17.11 2.76
CA ALA A 249 2.90 -16.74 2.22
C ALA A 249 1.85 -17.84 2.43
N GLY A 250 2.23 -19.11 2.21
CA GLY A 250 1.36 -20.26 2.46
C GLY A 250 1.00 -20.48 3.95
N LYS A 251 1.92 -20.20 4.88
CA LYS A 251 1.63 -20.23 6.32
C LYS A 251 0.61 -19.16 6.72
N ILE A 252 0.80 -17.94 6.23
CA ILE A 252 -0.12 -16.82 6.46
C ILE A 252 -1.50 -17.18 5.90
N ALA A 253 -1.55 -17.67 4.66
CA ALA A 253 -2.78 -18.13 3.98
C ALA A 253 -3.55 -19.17 4.82
N ALA A 254 -2.85 -20.20 5.27
CA ALA A 254 -3.44 -21.33 5.99
C ALA A 254 -3.92 -20.97 7.40
N GLN A 255 -3.37 -19.92 8.01
CA GLN A 255 -3.83 -19.40 9.29
C GLN A 255 -5.01 -18.44 9.12
N LEU A 256 -5.01 -17.64 8.06
CA LEU A 256 -6.11 -16.74 7.72
C LEU A 256 -7.38 -17.48 7.30
N SER A 257 -7.29 -18.67 6.71
CA SER A 257 -8.46 -19.49 6.38
C SER A 257 -9.12 -20.17 7.57
N LYS A 258 -8.49 -20.15 8.75
CA LYS A 258 -8.98 -20.77 9.99
C LYS A 258 -9.55 -19.77 11.00
N ALA A 259 -9.36 -18.48 10.75
CA ALA A 259 -9.77 -17.39 11.63
C ALA A 259 -11.11 -16.80 11.15
#